data_AF-A0A520Y1M4-F1
#
_entry.id   AF-A0A520Y1M4-F1
#
_cell.length_a   1.000
_cell.length_b   1.000
_cell.length_c   1.000
_cell.angle_alpha   90.00
_cell.angle_beta   90.00
_cell.angle_gamma   90.00
#
_symmetry.space_group_name_H-M   'P 1'
#
loop_
_entity.id
_entity.type
_entity.pdbx_description
1 polymer ?
#
loop_
_entity_poly.entity_id
_entity_poly.type
_entity_poly.pdbx_seq_one_letter_code
_entity_poly.pdbx_strand_id
1 'polypeptide(L)'
;MSALHALVEASNAVAATSARNDKVAILASYLAEVDVDEVQIAVALLTGEPRQGRIGIGWATVAGAIKSLTAEPSESTLTLHDIDTAIDQVAETRGGGSAAERQAILQRVFDLGSAAEQDFLRAVFTGGLRQGALGGVVTSAIAKANGVKVASVRRAAMLLGDLGEASEIA
;
A
#
# COMPACT_ATOMS: atom_id res chain seq x y z
N MET A 1 -10.02 -12.67 7.98
CA MET A 1 -9.75 -11.23 7.77
C MET A 1 -8.59 -11.17 6.79
N SER A 2 -8.71 -10.45 5.67
CA SER A 2 -7.64 -10.39 4.66
C SER A 2 -6.47 -9.51 5.13
N ALA A 3 -5.27 -9.74 4.60
CA ALA A 3 -4.09 -8.93 4.88
C ALA A 3 -4.31 -7.45 4.49
N LEU A 4 -5.02 -7.19 3.40
CA LEU A 4 -5.41 -5.84 2.98
C LEU A 4 -6.34 -5.16 3.99
N HIS A 5 -7.36 -5.86 4.48
CA HIS A 5 -8.28 -5.29 5.47
C HIS A 5 -7.53 -4.88 6.75
N ALA A 6 -6.67 -5.76 7.26
CA ALA A 6 -5.82 -5.47 8.42
C ALA A 6 -4.87 -4.29 8.17
N LEU A 7 -4.33 -4.14 6.94
CA LEU A 7 -3.53 -2.99 6.55
C LEU A 7 -4.32 -1.69 6.67
N VAL A 8 -5.54 -1.67 6.11
CA VAL A 8 -6.42 -0.48 6.13
C VAL A 8 -6.79 -0.10 7.56
N GLU A 9 -7.12 -1.07 8.42
CA GLU A 9 -7.36 -0.83 9.84
C GLU A 9 -6.12 -0.24 10.54
N ALA A 10 -4.93 -0.82 10.30
CA ALA A 10 -3.68 -0.33 10.86
C ALA A 10 -3.37 1.10 10.39
N SER A 11 -3.54 1.39 9.10
CA SER A 11 -3.37 2.72 8.51
C SER A 11 -4.30 3.76 9.15
N ASN A 12 -5.57 3.41 9.33
CA ASN A 12 -6.56 4.28 9.99
C ASN A 12 -6.21 4.54 11.47
N ALA A 13 -5.81 3.50 12.20
CA ALA A 13 -5.39 3.64 13.60
C ALA A 13 -4.12 4.53 13.74
N VAL A 14 -3.16 4.38 12.82
CA VAL A 14 -1.95 5.20 12.75
C VAL A 14 -2.28 6.67 12.43
N ALA A 15 -3.24 6.93 11.54
CA ALA A 15 -3.71 8.27 11.24
C ALA A 15 -4.44 8.93 12.42
N ALA A 16 -5.14 8.14 13.23
CA ALA A 16 -5.89 8.63 14.40
C ALA A 16 -5.03 8.97 15.62
N THR A 17 -3.78 8.48 15.69
CA THR A 17 -2.86 8.79 16.79
C THR A 17 -1.78 9.81 16.40
N SER A 18 -1.33 10.61 17.36
CA SER A 18 -0.19 11.52 17.22
C SER A 18 1.10 10.94 17.82
N ALA A 19 1.02 9.88 18.63
CA ALA A 19 2.15 9.31 19.33
C ALA A 19 2.97 8.38 18.41
N ARG A 20 4.21 8.77 18.13
CA ARG A 20 5.11 8.00 17.24
C ARG A 20 5.28 6.55 17.69
N ASN A 21 5.42 6.30 18.99
CA ASN A 21 5.64 4.95 19.51
C ASN A 21 4.42 4.05 19.30
N ASP A 22 3.22 4.60 19.42
CA ASP A 22 1.97 3.88 19.18
C ASP A 22 1.84 3.54 17.70
N LYS A 23 2.17 4.48 16.80
CA LYS A 23 2.24 4.20 15.35
C LYS A 23 3.16 3.03 15.03
N VAL A 24 4.36 3.03 15.63
CA VAL A 24 5.33 1.94 15.46
C VAL A 24 4.77 0.63 16.00
N ALA A 25 4.07 0.63 17.13
CA ALA A 25 3.48 -0.58 17.70
C ALA A 25 2.38 -1.15 16.81
N ILE A 26 1.45 -0.31 16.34
CA ILE A 26 0.35 -0.72 15.46
C ILE A 26 0.89 -1.35 14.17
N LEU A 27 1.81 -0.66 13.50
CA LEU A 27 2.40 -1.18 12.25
C LEU A 27 3.24 -2.44 12.48
N ALA A 28 3.95 -2.55 13.61
CA ALA A 28 4.74 -3.74 13.90
C ALA A 28 3.84 -4.96 14.15
N SER A 29 2.72 -4.77 14.85
CA SER A 29 1.73 -5.83 15.05
C SER A 29 1.14 -6.30 13.73
N TYR A 30 0.83 -5.38 12.80
CA TYR A 30 0.38 -5.75 11.46
C TYR A 30 1.47 -6.51 10.69
N LEU A 31 2.68 -5.95 10.57
CA LEU A 31 3.77 -6.54 9.79
C LEU A 31 4.25 -7.90 10.31
N ALA A 32 4.05 -8.21 11.59
CA ALA A 32 4.40 -9.52 12.16
C ALA A 32 3.48 -10.66 11.70
N GLU A 33 2.29 -10.34 11.19
CA GLU A 33 1.27 -11.30 10.75
C GLU A 33 1.13 -11.35 9.22
N VAL A 34 1.86 -10.50 8.48
CA VAL A 34 1.84 -10.47 7.02
C VAL A 34 2.77 -11.56 6.47
N ASP A 35 2.30 -12.29 5.46
CA ASP A 35 3.09 -13.32 4.81
C ASP A 35 4.33 -12.72 4.09
N VAL A 36 5.40 -13.51 4.02
CA VAL A 36 6.70 -13.06 3.51
C VAL A 36 6.65 -12.61 2.05
N ASP A 37 5.74 -13.16 1.24
CA ASP A 37 5.53 -12.79 -0.16
C ASP A 37 4.63 -11.56 -0.35
N GLU A 38 3.90 -11.15 0.70
CA GLU A 38 3.06 -9.95 0.72
C GLU A 38 3.73 -8.75 1.41
N VAL A 39 4.74 -8.98 2.25
CA VAL A 39 5.33 -7.94 3.11
C VAL A 39 5.89 -6.76 2.32
N GLN A 40 6.50 -7.00 1.16
CA GLN A 40 7.00 -5.92 0.31
C GLN A 40 5.86 -5.04 -0.21
N ILE A 41 4.75 -5.66 -0.64
CA ILE A 41 3.57 -4.95 -1.15
C ILE A 41 2.97 -4.11 -0.03
N ALA A 42 2.81 -4.71 1.15
CA ALA A 42 2.30 -4.02 2.33
C ALA A 42 3.16 -2.81 2.73
N VAL A 43 4.48 -2.97 2.77
CA VAL A 43 5.43 -1.88 3.07
C VAL A 43 5.33 -0.77 2.02
N ALA A 44 5.29 -1.10 0.74
CA ALA A 44 5.15 -0.15 -0.35
C ALA A 44 3.85 0.68 -0.28
N LEU A 45 2.73 0.03 0.06
CA LEU A 45 1.44 0.71 0.27
C LEU A 45 1.47 1.61 1.51
N LEU A 46 2.09 1.16 2.61
CA LEU A 46 2.22 1.95 3.85
C LEU A 46 3.14 3.17 3.70
N THR A 47 4.15 3.10 2.84
CA THR A 47 5.01 4.25 2.53
C THR A 47 4.42 5.18 1.48
N GLY A 48 3.38 4.73 0.76
CA GLY A 48 2.82 5.45 -0.39
C GLY A 48 3.76 5.45 -1.60
N GLU A 49 4.71 4.51 -1.64
CA GLU A 49 5.71 4.35 -2.67
C GLU A 49 5.58 2.93 -3.24
N PRO A 50 4.74 2.72 -4.27
CA PRO A 50 4.61 1.44 -4.94
C PRO A 50 5.97 0.93 -5.46
N ARG A 51 6.16 -0.40 -5.48
CA ARG A 51 7.41 -1.05 -5.90
C ARG A 51 7.80 -0.71 -7.34
N GLN A 52 6.81 -0.43 -8.18
CA GLN A 52 6.95 -0.05 -9.59
C GLN A 52 7.41 1.41 -9.79
N GLY A 53 7.54 2.18 -8.70
CA GLY A 53 7.91 3.59 -8.72
C GLY A 53 6.77 4.51 -9.18
N ARG A 54 7.10 5.63 -9.82
CA ARG A 54 6.09 6.59 -10.30
C ARG A 54 5.41 6.08 -11.59
N ILE A 55 4.29 5.39 -11.41
CA ILE A 55 3.51 4.80 -12.52
C ILE A 55 2.74 5.85 -13.35
N GLY A 56 2.66 7.09 -12.85
CA GLY A 56 1.92 8.17 -13.52
C GLY A 56 0.40 8.02 -13.39
N ILE A 57 -0.08 7.34 -12.33
CA ILE A 57 -1.49 7.31 -11.97
C ILE A 57 -1.86 8.72 -11.49
N GLY A 58 -2.45 9.49 -12.39
CA GLY A 58 -2.92 10.84 -12.08
C GLY A 58 -4.28 10.82 -11.37
N TRP A 59 -4.57 11.90 -10.64
CA TRP A 59 -5.87 12.11 -9.99
C TRP A 59 -7.05 11.90 -10.97
N ALA A 60 -6.90 12.31 -12.23
CA ALA A 60 -7.95 12.16 -13.25
C ALA A 60 -8.28 10.69 -13.57
N THR A 61 -7.27 9.80 -13.61
CA THR A 61 -7.47 8.37 -13.88
C THR A 61 -8.18 7.70 -12.71
N VAL A 62 -7.76 8.02 -11.48
CA VAL A 62 -8.41 7.51 -10.25
C VAL A 62 -9.85 8.02 -10.15
N ALA A 63 -10.08 9.31 -10.38
CA ALA A 63 -11.42 9.90 -10.35
C ALA A 63 -12.34 9.30 -11.42
N GLY A 64 -11.81 9.02 -12.62
CA GLY A 64 -12.54 8.33 -13.68
C GLY A 64 -12.93 6.92 -13.29
N ALA A 65 -12.02 6.15 -12.70
CA ALA A 65 -12.27 4.78 -12.26
C ALA A 65 -13.37 4.73 -11.18
N ILE A 66 -13.28 5.61 -10.16
CA ILE A 66 -14.25 5.70 -9.07
C ILE A 66 -15.63 6.14 -9.56
N LYS A 67 -15.69 7.07 -10.52
CA LYS A 67 -16.98 7.55 -11.06
C LYS A 67 -17.76 6.45 -11.79
N SER A 68 -17.05 5.45 -12.32
CA SER A 68 -17.65 4.33 -13.04
C SER A 68 -18.10 3.17 -12.15
N LEU A 69 -17.87 3.24 -10.84
CA LEU A 69 -18.33 2.22 -9.89
C LEU A 69 -19.86 2.19 -9.84
N THR A 70 -20.43 1.00 -10.00
CA THR A 70 -21.88 0.82 -10.08
C THR A 70 -22.51 0.34 -8.77
N ALA A 71 -21.74 -0.28 -7.88
CA ALA A 71 -22.19 -0.71 -6.56
C ALA A 71 -20.99 -0.96 -5.63
N GLU A 72 -21.18 -0.77 -4.33
CA GLU A 72 -20.22 -1.24 -3.32
C GLU A 72 -20.39 -2.76 -3.14
N PRO A 73 -19.31 -3.56 -3.23
CA PRO A 73 -19.41 -5.00 -3.01
C PRO A 73 -19.78 -5.29 -1.54
N SER A 74 -20.66 -6.28 -1.33
CA SER A 74 -21.11 -6.68 0.00
C SER A 74 -20.01 -7.34 0.83
N GLU A 75 -19.04 -7.96 0.16
CA GLU A 75 -17.82 -8.52 0.75
C GLU A 75 -16.63 -8.17 -0.13
N SER A 76 -15.55 -7.67 0.47
CA SER A 76 -14.30 -7.42 -0.25
C SER A 76 -13.58 -8.72 -0.53
N THR A 77 -13.13 -8.88 -1.77
CA THR A 77 -12.28 -10.00 -2.20
C THR A 77 -10.90 -9.52 -2.64
N LEU A 78 -10.62 -8.22 -2.52
CA LEU A 78 -9.39 -7.61 -2.98
C LEU A 78 -8.20 -8.00 -2.11
N THR A 79 -7.13 -8.46 -2.75
CA THR A 79 -5.88 -8.85 -2.08
C THR A 79 -4.74 -7.85 -2.34
N LEU A 80 -3.64 -7.99 -1.60
CA LEU A 80 -2.41 -7.22 -1.84
C LEU A 80 -1.83 -7.54 -3.22
N HIS A 81 -1.83 -8.81 -3.63
CA HIS A 81 -1.37 -9.25 -4.95
C HIS A 81 -2.22 -8.69 -6.11
N ASP A 82 -3.53 -8.57 -5.95
CA ASP A 82 -4.40 -7.95 -6.97
C ASP A 82 -4.01 -6.50 -7.21
N ILE A 83 -3.74 -5.76 -6.13
CA ILE A 83 -3.31 -4.36 -6.19
C ILE A 83 -1.95 -4.26 -6.91
N ASP A 84 -0.98 -5.07 -6.51
CA ASP A 84 0.36 -5.06 -7.08
C ASP A 84 0.35 -5.43 -8.58
N THR A 85 -0.40 -6.47 -8.95
CA THR A 85 -0.62 -6.89 -10.35
C THR A 85 -1.27 -5.77 -11.16
N ALA A 86 -2.26 -5.08 -10.61
CA ALA A 86 -2.92 -3.97 -11.29
C ALA A 86 -1.97 -2.79 -11.51
N ILE A 87 -1.09 -2.51 -10.55
CA ILE A 87 -0.08 -1.46 -10.68
C ILE A 87 0.90 -1.80 -11.81
N ASP A 88 1.35 -3.06 -11.91
CA ASP A 88 2.19 -3.55 -13.02
C ASP A 88 1.50 -3.36 -14.37
N GLN A 89 0.24 -3.80 -14.50
CA GLN A 89 -0.53 -3.65 -15.73
C GLN A 89 -0.66 -2.18 -16.16
N VAL A 90 -0.90 -1.27 -15.21
CA VAL A 90 -0.96 0.16 -15.49
C VAL A 90 0.40 0.68 -15.95
N ALA A 91 1.50 0.25 -15.34
CA ALA A 91 2.86 0.67 -15.70
C ALA A 91 3.27 0.23 -17.12
N GLU A 92 2.82 -0.96 -17.53
CA GLU A 92 3.09 -1.53 -18.85
C GLU A 92 2.20 -0.94 -19.96
N THR A 93 1.03 -0.41 -19.60
CA THR A 93 0.06 0.14 -20.57
C THR A 93 0.58 1.43 -21.23
N ARG A 94 0.81 1.38 -22.56
CA ARG A 94 1.35 2.50 -23.37
C ARG A 94 0.61 2.64 -24.71
N GLY A 95 0.75 3.80 -25.35
CA GLY A 95 0.17 4.07 -26.68
C GLY A 95 -1.20 4.76 -26.66
N GLY A 96 -1.81 4.90 -27.84
CA GLY A 96 -3.14 5.50 -27.99
C GLY A 96 -4.21 4.70 -27.25
N GLY A 97 -5.07 5.36 -26.49
CA GLY A 97 -6.09 4.71 -25.66
C GLY A 97 -5.61 4.22 -24.29
N SER A 98 -4.31 4.33 -23.99
CA SER A 98 -3.73 3.92 -22.70
C SER A 98 -4.43 4.54 -21.48
N ALA A 99 -4.93 5.78 -21.59
CA ALA A 99 -5.66 6.42 -20.49
C ALA A 99 -6.95 5.66 -20.12
N ALA A 100 -7.72 5.21 -21.11
CA ALA A 100 -8.96 4.46 -20.88
C ALA A 100 -8.68 3.07 -20.33
N GLU A 101 -7.64 2.40 -20.84
CA GLU A 101 -7.23 1.07 -20.34
C GLU A 101 -6.73 1.13 -18.89
N ARG A 102 -5.88 2.10 -18.56
CA ARG A 102 -5.43 2.34 -17.18
C ARG A 102 -6.61 2.63 -16.24
N GLN A 103 -7.62 3.37 -16.71
CA GLN A 103 -8.83 3.61 -15.94
C GLN A 103 -9.62 2.30 -15.71
N ALA A 104 -9.77 1.46 -16.74
CA ALA A 104 -10.48 0.18 -16.64
C ALA A 104 -9.76 -0.81 -15.70
N ILE A 105 -8.42 -0.83 -15.69
CA ILE A 105 -7.63 -1.63 -14.73
C ILE A 105 -7.92 -1.17 -13.30
N LEU A 106 -7.81 0.13 -13.02
CA LEU A 106 -8.08 0.65 -11.68
C LEU A 106 -9.55 0.47 -11.26
N GLN A 107 -10.48 0.59 -12.19
CA GLN A 107 -11.90 0.36 -11.92
C GLN A 107 -12.13 -1.07 -11.40
N ARG A 108 -11.55 -2.08 -12.05
CA ARG A 108 -11.64 -3.48 -11.60
C ARG A 108 -11.13 -3.67 -10.17
N VAL A 109 -10.04 -3.00 -9.79
CA VAL A 109 -9.52 -3.03 -8.41
C VAL A 109 -10.51 -2.42 -7.43
N PHE A 110 -11.04 -1.23 -7.74
CA PHE A 110 -11.99 -0.56 -6.88
C PHE A 110 -13.32 -1.32 -6.75
N ASP A 111 -13.79 -1.99 -7.81
CA ASP A 111 -15.01 -2.83 -7.79
C ASP A 111 -14.90 -4.03 -6.84
N LEU A 112 -13.68 -4.52 -6.54
CA LEU A 112 -13.44 -5.65 -5.63
C LEU A 112 -13.24 -5.23 -4.17
N GLY A 113 -12.95 -3.95 -3.92
CA GLY A 113 -12.65 -3.42 -2.59
C GLY A 113 -13.87 -2.87 -1.87
N SER A 114 -13.88 -3.00 -0.54
CA SER A 114 -14.80 -2.29 0.35
C SER A 114 -14.57 -0.77 0.33
N ALA A 115 -15.54 0.02 0.80
CA ALA A 115 -15.41 1.48 0.85
C ALA A 115 -14.12 1.97 1.56
N ALA A 116 -13.73 1.33 2.67
CA ALA A 116 -12.51 1.67 3.40
C ALA A 116 -11.24 1.36 2.60
N GLU A 117 -11.22 0.25 1.85
CA GLU A 117 -10.09 -0.11 0.97
C GLU A 117 -10.03 0.80 -0.25
N GLN A 118 -11.17 1.18 -0.83
CA GLN A 118 -11.24 2.13 -1.94
C GLN A 118 -10.70 3.51 -1.51
N ASP A 119 -11.10 4.00 -0.33
CA ASP A 119 -10.60 5.27 0.22
C ASP A 119 -9.09 5.21 0.50
N PHE A 120 -8.61 4.11 1.05
CA PHE A 120 -7.18 3.87 1.27
C PHE A 120 -6.41 3.89 -0.06
N LEU A 121 -6.84 3.10 -1.05
CA LEU A 121 -6.18 3.03 -2.36
C LEU A 121 -6.22 4.35 -3.12
N ARG A 122 -7.32 5.09 -3.02
CA ARG A 122 -7.40 6.45 -3.55
C ARG A 122 -6.34 7.34 -2.92
N ALA A 123 -6.16 7.27 -1.61
CA ALA A 123 -5.13 8.04 -0.91
C ALA A 123 -3.71 7.61 -1.34
N VAL A 124 -3.44 6.31 -1.46
CA VAL A 124 -2.15 5.80 -1.94
C VAL A 124 -1.84 6.29 -3.36
N PHE A 125 -2.74 6.04 -4.32
CA PHE A 125 -2.50 6.35 -5.73
C PHE A 125 -2.42 7.83 -6.05
N THR A 126 -3.06 8.68 -5.23
CA THR A 126 -3.01 10.14 -5.42
C THR A 126 -1.93 10.83 -4.57
N GLY A 127 -1.11 10.07 -3.83
CA GLY A 127 -0.10 10.63 -2.91
C GLY A 127 -0.71 11.37 -1.71
N GLY A 128 -1.97 11.06 -1.38
CA GLY A 128 -2.75 11.64 -0.29
C GLY A 128 -2.67 10.86 1.02
N LEU A 129 -1.78 9.86 1.14
CA LEU A 129 -1.64 9.05 2.36
C LEU A 129 -1.08 9.89 3.52
N ARG A 130 -1.98 10.49 4.31
CA ARG A 130 -1.66 11.43 5.41
C ARG A 130 -1.59 10.75 6.77
N GLN A 131 -1.08 9.53 6.84
CA GLN A 131 -1.03 8.78 8.11
C GLN A 131 0.13 9.18 9.04
N GLY A 132 1.04 10.05 8.58
CA GLY A 132 2.20 10.49 9.37
C GLY A 132 3.20 9.37 9.69
N ALA A 133 3.04 8.19 9.07
CA ALA A 133 4.02 7.11 9.05
C ALA A 133 4.83 7.18 7.76
N LEU A 134 5.75 8.15 7.72
CA LEU A 134 6.80 8.21 6.70
C LEU A 134 7.76 7.02 6.88
N GLY A 135 8.62 6.76 5.89
CA GLY A 135 9.54 5.61 5.87
C GLY A 135 10.30 5.37 7.19
N GLY A 136 10.61 6.39 7.99
CA GLY A 136 11.25 6.23 9.30
C GLY A 136 10.39 5.56 10.40
N VAL A 137 9.06 5.67 10.36
CA VAL A 137 8.13 4.97 11.26
C VAL A 137 8.00 3.51 10.80
N VAL A 138 7.77 3.28 9.51
CA VAL A 138 7.68 1.93 8.91
C VAL A 138 8.98 1.14 9.15
N THR A 139 10.15 1.76 8.95
CA THR A 139 11.45 1.15 9.28
C THR A 139 11.54 0.72 10.75
N SER A 140 11.00 1.53 11.67
CA SER A 140 11.01 1.18 13.09
C SER A 140 10.03 0.04 13.40
N ALA A 141 8.93 -0.03 12.66
CA ALA A 141 7.92 -1.08 12.78
C ALA A 141 8.45 -2.42 12.28
N ILE A 142 9.10 -2.47 11.10
CA ILE A 142 9.78 -3.66 10.57
C ILE A 142 10.79 -4.18 11.61
N ALA A 143 11.65 -3.29 12.12
CA ALA A 143 12.63 -3.68 13.12
C ALA A 143 12.00 -4.26 14.39
N LYS A 144 10.87 -3.71 14.83
CA LYS A 144 10.13 -4.18 16.00
C LYS A 144 9.43 -5.52 15.73
N ALA A 145 8.83 -5.70 14.55
CA ALA A 145 8.15 -6.94 14.14
C ALA A 145 9.14 -8.12 14.12
N ASN A 146 10.34 -7.89 13.58
CA ASN A 146 11.37 -8.93 13.44
C ASN A 146 12.34 -9.02 14.63
N GLY A 147 12.16 -8.21 15.68
CA GLY A 147 13.01 -8.24 16.87
C GLY A 147 14.47 -7.80 16.62
N VAL A 148 14.72 -7.04 15.56
CA VAL A 148 16.05 -6.58 15.15
C VAL A 148 16.30 -5.11 15.48
N LYS A 149 17.55 -4.67 15.38
CA LYS A 149 17.90 -3.25 15.57
C LYS A 149 17.43 -2.43 14.36
N VAL A 150 16.81 -1.28 14.59
CA VAL A 150 16.41 -0.32 13.54
C VAL A 150 17.58 0.05 12.61
N ALA A 151 18.80 0.13 13.16
CA ALA A 151 20.00 0.38 12.37
C ALA A 151 20.32 -0.72 11.34
N SER A 152 19.95 -1.97 11.61
CA SER A 152 20.10 -3.08 10.66
C SER A 152 19.14 -2.95 9.48
N VAL A 153 17.86 -2.66 9.75
CA VAL A 153 16.86 -2.42 8.68
C VAL A 153 17.26 -1.22 7.82
N ARG A 154 17.71 -0.11 8.44
CA ARG A 154 18.21 1.05 7.68
C ARG A 154 19.39 0.71 6.78
N ARG A 155 20.34 -0.10 7.25
CA ARG A 155 21.47 -0.54 6.44
C ARG A 155 21.04 -1.43 5.29
N ALA A 156 20.12 -2.37 5.52
CA ALA A 156 19.55 -3.21 4.47
C ALA A 156 18.87 -2.34 3.39
N ALA A 157 17.99 -1.41 3.79
CA ALA A 157 17.31 -0.51 2.87
C ALA A 157 18.29 0.40 2.10
N MET A 158 19.38 0.85 2.72
CA MET A 158 20.42 1.64 2.03
C MET A 158 21.21 0.81 1.01
N LEU A 159 21.44 -0.48 1.29
CA LEU A 159 22.19 -1.38 0.40
C LEU A 159 21.33 -1.83 -0.78
N LEU A 160 20.06 -2.12 -0.55
CA LEU A 160 19.11 -2.59 -1.55
C LEU A 160 18.48 -1.43 -2.33
N GLY A 161 18.43 -0.24 -1.73
CA GLY A 161 17.75 0.92 -2.31
C GLY A 161 16.23 0.90 -2.13
N ASP A 162 15.70 -0.14 -1.49
CA ASP A 162 14.27 -0.37 -1.29
C ASP A 162 13.96 -0.87 0.14
N LEU A 163 12.94 -0.28 0.78
CA LEU A 163 12.54 -0.65 2.14
C LEU A 163 11.68 -1.92 2.18
N GLY A 164 10.91 -2.19 1.13
CA GLY A 164 10.15 -3.42 0.97
C GLY A 164 11.11 -4.61 0.85
N GLU A 165 12.10 -4.53 -0.03
CA GLU A 165 13.12 -5.58 -0.18
C GLU A 165 13.90 -5.80 1.12
N ALA A 166 14.20 -4.73 1.85
CA ALA A 166 14.81 -4.82 3.18
C ALA A 166 13.92 -5.49 4.23
N SER A 167 12.59 -5.48 4.06
CA SER A 167 11.64 -6.05 5.02
C SER A 167 11.49 -7.57 4.91
N GLU A 168 11.80 -8.17 3.77
CA GLU A 168 11.81 -9.64 3.61
C GLU A 168 12.98 -10.31 4.32
N ILE A 169 14.10 -9.59 4.50
CA ILE A 169 15.37 -10.19 4.93
C ILE A 169 15.79 -9.80 6.36
N ALA A 170 15.07 -8.91 7.03
CA ALA A 170 15.48 -8.28 8.28
C ALA A 170 14.50 -8.54 9.41
#